data_AF-A0A5C5CVL5-F1
#
_entry.id   AF-A0A5C5CVL5-F1
#
_cell.length_a   1.000
_cell.length_b   1.000
_cell.length_c   1.000
_cell.angle_alpha   90.00
_cell.angle_beta   90.00
_cell.angle_gamma   90.00
#
_symmetry.space_group_name_H-M   'P 1'
#
loop_
_entity.id
_entity.type
_entity.pdbx_description
1 polymer ?
#
loop_
_entity_poly.entity_id
_entity_poly.type
_entity_poly.pdbx_seq_one_letter_code
_entity_poly.pdbx_strand_id
1 'polypeptide(L)'
;MSYRITPTLGPDVEQHATKYYWDLNSSGTPSYALGTKVVGSDGHDYIHVKAGADLAKDAEVQINGTTFVATAGEGGFTVPVAVKSGEAFHAKRSAL
;
A
#
# COMPACT_ATOMS: atom_id res chain seq x y z
N MET A 1 -12.59 6.66 8.05
CA MET A 1 -12.48 6.25 9.48
C MET A 1 -11.12 5.60 9.61
N SER A 2 -10.09 6.39 9.88
CA SER A 2 -8.69 5.95 9.82
C SER A 2 -8.19 5.55 11.20
N TYR A 3 -7.65 4.35 11.32
CA TYR A 3 -7.06 3.87 12.56
C TYR A 3 -5.73 3.20 12.27
N ARG A 4 -4.67 3.80 12.80
CA ARG A 4 -3.30 3.27 12.83
C ARG A 4 -3.20 2.19 13.90
N ILE A 5 -2.64 1.04 13.55
CA ILE A 5 -1.78 0.33 14.48
C ILE A 5 -0.32 0.53 14.03
N THR A 6 0.52 0.86 15.00
CA THR A 6 1.97 1.13 14.96
C THR A 6 2.76 0.20 14.03
N PRO A 7 3.84 0.68 13.38
CA PRO A 7 4.96 1.32 14.07
C PRO A 7 4.95 2.86 14.03
N THR A 8 5.69 3.46 14.94
CA THR A 8 5.76 4.90 15.25
C THR A 8 6.25 5.79 14.10
N LEU A 9 6.59 5.24 12.93
CA LEU A 9 6.93 5.97 11.70
C LEU A 9 6.50 5.14 10.47
N GLY A 10 5.48 5.58 9.74
CA GLY A 10 4.98 4.93 8.53
C GLY A 10 3.71 5.61 7.95
N PRO A 11 3.35 5.32 6.68
CA PRO A 11 2.19 5.93 6.04
C PRO A 11 0.89 5.42 6.63
N ASP A 12 -0.14 6.27 6.62
CA ASP A 12 -1.50 5.80 6.91
C ASP A 12 -2.06 4.97 5.74
N VAL A 13 -3.13 4.20 5.99
CA VAL A 13 -3.72 3.23 5.05
C VAL A 13 -4.39 3.90 3.85
N GLU A 14 -4.82 5.16 4.00
CA GLU A 14 -5.40 5.98 2.93
C GLU A 14 -4.32 6.83 2.23
N GLN A 15 -3.09 6.84 2.77
CA GLN A 15 -1.98 7.57 2.18
C GLN A 15 -1.45 6.84 0.94
N HIS A 16 -1.14 7.63 -0.07
CA HIS A 16 -0.36 7.20 -1.23
C HIS A 16 0.67 8.27 -1.56
N ALA A 17 1.88 7.84 -1.90
CA ALA A 17 2.95 8.74 -2.34
C ALA A 17 3.98 7.95 -3.15
N THR A 18 4.71 8.62 -4.04
CA THR A 18 5.82 7.98 -4.78
C THR A 18 6.93 7.49 -3.85
N LYS A 19 7.19 8.22 -2.77
CA LYS A 19 8.27 7.96 -1.82
C LYS A 19 7.87 8.40 -0.42
N TYR A 20 8.37 7.65 0.55
CA TYR A 20 8.00 7.73 1.94
C TYR A 20 9.28 7.83 2.77
N TYR A 21 9.59 9.03 3.28
CA TYR A 21 10.81 9.34 4.03
C TYR A 21 10.43 9.86 5.42
N TRP A 22 10.90 9.18 6.47
CA TRP A 22 10.78 9.64 7.87
C TRP A 22 12.13 9.95 8.51
N ASP A 23 13.21 9.84 7.74
CA ASP A 23 14.54 10.33 8.08
C ASP A 23 14.79 11.71 7.43
N LEU A 24 15.41 12.62 8.20
CA LEU A 24 15.70 14.01 7.79
C LEU A 24 16.56 14.12 6.51
N ASN A 25 17.20 13.02 6.09
CA ASN A 25 18.22 13.00 5.04
C ASN A 25 17.82 12.20 3.79
N SER A 26 16.52 11.92 3.56
CA SER A 26 15.94 11.40 2.30
C SER A 26 16.90 10.51 1.51
N SER A 27 17.51 9.52 2.18
CA SER A 27 18.70 8.83 1.68
C SER A 27 18.32 7.75 0.67
N GLY A 28 17.80 8.15 -0.50
CA GLY A 28 17.57 7.32 -1.68
C GLY A 28 16.46 6.26 -1.55
N THR A 29 16.54 5.44 -0.50
CA THR A 29 15.66 4.34 -0.15
C THR A 29 14.49 4.84 0.70
N PRO A 30 13.23 4.54 0.33
CA PRO A 30 12.07 4.84 1.16
C PRO A 30 12.23 4.18 2.53
N SER A 31 11.90 4.88 3.61
CA SER A 31 11.99 4.34 4.97
C SER A 31 10.94 3.25 5.23
N TYR A 32 9.87 3.21 4.42
CA TYR A 32 8.84 2.17 4.48
C TYR A 32 8.97 1.22 3.28
N ALA A 33 9.29 -0.04 3.56
CA ALA A 33 9.61 -1.02 2.53
C ALA A 33 8.34 -1.60 1.89
N LEU A 34 8.42 -1.87 0.58
CA LEU A 34 7.42 -2.66 -0.13
C LEU A 34 7.34 -4.07 0.47
N GLY A 35 6.14 -4.64 0.49
CA GLY A 35 5.84 -5.93 1.10
C GLY A 35 5.57 -5.88 2.61
N THR A 36 5.68 -4.71 3.25
CA THR A 36 5.33 -4.55 4.66
C THR A 36 3.84 -4.87 4.86
N LYS A 37 3.54 -5.80 5.75
CA LYS A 37 2.17 -6.20 6.10
C LYS A 37 1.75 -5.55 7.40
N VAL A 38 0.55 -4.97 7.41
CA VAL A 38 -0.04 -4.32 8.59
C VAL A 38 -1.47 -4.79 8.71
N VAL A 39 -1.89 -5.16 9.91
CA VAL A 39 -3.29 -5.47 10.20
C VAL A 39 -3.97 -4.15 10.53
N GLY A 40 -5.01 -3.74 9.82
CA GLY A 40 -5.79 -2.55 10.20
C GLY A 40 -6.58 -2.81 11.48
N SER A 41 -7.01 -1.75 12.18
CA SER A 41 -7.89 -1.92 13.34
C SER A 41 -9.29 -2.43 12.94
N ASP A 42 -9.61 -2.41 11.65
CA ASP A 42 -10.80 -3.01 11.04
C ASP A 42 -10.66 -4.53 10.90
N GLY A 43 -9.53 -5.11 11.32
CA GLY A 43 -9.27 -6.55 11.26
C GLY A 43 -8.84 -7.04 9.89
N HIS A 44 -8.62 -6.14 8.93
CA HIS A 44 -8.19 -6.49 7.59
C HIS A 44 -6.66 -6.46 7.45
N ASP A 45 -6.13 -7.35 6.61
CA ASP A 45 -4.72 -7.36 6.29
C ASP A 45 -4.41 -6.40 5.14
N TYR A 46 -3.42 -5.54 5.35
CA TYR A 46 -2.91 -4.60 4.36
C TYR A 46 -1.48 -4.93 4.00
N ILE A 47 -1.11 -4.75 2.73
CA ILE A 47 0.24 -4.91 2.25
C ILE A 47 0.70 -3.68 1.47
N HIS A 48 1.89 -3.20 1.78
CA HIS A 48 2.47 -2.05 1.10
C HIS A 48 2.99 -2.45 -0.28
N VAL A 49 2.48 -1.81 -1.32
CA VAL A 49 2.73 -2.16 -2.72
C VAL A 49 2.91 -0.92 -3.56
N LYS A 50 3.52 -1.10 -4.73
CA LYS A 50 3.66 -0.05 -5.74
C LYS A 50 2.64 -0.23 -6.85
N ALA A 51 1.91 0.82 -7.20
CA ALA A 51 1.00 0.80 -8.33
C ALA A 51 1.78 0.67 -9.66
N GLY A 52 1.48 -0.36 -10.45
CA GLY A 52 2.03 -0.55 -11.79
C GLY A 52 1.28 0.23 -12.88
N ALA A 53 0.08 0.71 -12.56
CA ALA A 53 -0.79 1.51 -13.42
C ALA A 53 -1.61 2.47 -12.55
N ASP A 54 -2.37 3.36 -13.18
CA ASP A 54 -3.38 4.14 -12.46
C ASP A 54 -4.50 3.19 -12.00
N LEU A 55 -4.80 3.21 -10.70
CA LEU A 55 -5.77 2.32 -10.07
C LEU A 55 -6.86 3.16 -9.42
N ALA A 56 -8.11 2.85 -9.74
CA ALA A 56 -9.25 3.47 -9.12
C ALA A 56 -9.45 2.95 -7.68
N LYS A 57 -10.12 3.76 -6.85
CA LYS A 57 -10.57 3.33 -5.54
C LYS A 57 -11.51 2.12 -5.68
N ASP A 58 -11.38 1.18 -4.75
CA ASP A 58 -12.13 -0.08 -4.64
C ASP A 58 -11.93 -1.03 -5.84
N ALA A 59 -11.00 -0.73 -6.74
CA ALA A 59 -10.63 -1.64 -7.82
C ALA A 59 -9.96 -2.90 -7.27
N GLU A 60 -10.24 -4.05 -7.88
CA GLU A 60 -9.51 -5.27 -7.58
C GLU A 60 -8.14 -5.28 -8.26
N VAL A 61 -7.14 -5.71 -7.51
CA VAL A 61 -5.76 -5.78 -7.94
C VAL A 61 -5.14 -7.12 -7.59
N GLN A 62 -4.20 -7.50 -8.44
CA GLN A 62 -3.26 -8.58 -8.22
C GLN A 62 -1.90 -8.00 -7.86
N ILE A 63 -1.24 -8.64 -6.90
CA ILE A 63 0.07 -8.21 -6.40
C ILE A 63 1.09 -9.26 -6.79
N ASN A 64 2.14 -8.82 -7.47
CA ASN A 64 3.27 -9.70 -7.75
C ASN A 64 4.02 -10.01 -6.44
N GLY A 65 4.09 -11.30 -6.07
CA GLY A 65 4.69 -11.75 -4.82
C GLY A 65 6.20 -11.52 -4.69
N THR A 66 6.92 -11.20 -5.77
CA THR A 66 8.37 -10.94 -5.72
C THR A 66 8.70 -9.45 -5.78
N THR A 67 7.93 -8.67 -6.55
CA THR A 67 8.20 -7.23 -6.76
C THR A 67 7.25 -6.30 -6.00
N PHE A 68 6.19 -6.85 -5.40
CA PHE A 68 5.13 -6.10 -4.71
C PHE A 68 4.51 -4.99 -5.57
N VAL A 69 4.42 -5.23 -6.88
CA VAL A 69 3.74 -4.35 -7.83
C VAL A 69 2.28 -4.78 -7.92
N ALA A 70 1.37 -3.83 -7.70
CA ALA A 70 -0.06 -3.99 -7.85
C ALA A 70 -0.50 -3.59 -9.27
N THR A 71 -1.19 -4.48 -9.96
CA THR A 71 -1.82 -4.23 -11.25
C THR A 71 -3.30 -4.59 -11.19
N ALA A 72 -4.13 -3.98 -12.02
CA ALA A 72 -5.55 -4.33 -12.09
C ALA A 72 -5.74 -5.83 -12.38
N GLY A 73 -6.70 -6.46 -11.70
CA GLY A 73 -7.07 -7.86 -11.90
C GLY A 73 -7.57 -8.54 -10.63
N GLU A 74 -8.22 -9.68 -10.80
CA GLU A 74 -8.85 -10.47 -9.73
C GLU A 74 -7.79 -11.21 -8.90
N GLY A 75 -7.05 -10.47 -8.08
CA GLY A 75 -5.98 -11.01 -7.24
C GLY A 75 -6.31 -11.13 -5.76
N GLY A 76 -7.56 -10.86 -5.37
CA GLY A 76 -7.98 -10.88 -3.97
C GLY A 76 -7.47 -9.71 -3.14
N PHE A 77 -7.09 -8.59 -3.77
CA PHE A 77 -6.76 -7.34 -3.08
C PHE A 77 -7.59 -6.19 -3.66
N THR A 78 -7.90 -5.20 -2.84
CA THR A 78 -8.63 -4.00 -3.22
C THR A 78 -7.83 -2.75 -2.90
N VAL A 79 -8.04 -1.71 -3.70
CA VAL A 79 -7.33 -0.44 -3.58
C VAL A 79 -8.16 0.51 -2.70
N PRO A 80 -7.73 0.87 -1.47
CA PRO A 80 -8.55 1.69 -0.58
C PRO A 80 -8.69 3.16 -1.00
N VAL A 81 -7.77 3.65 -1.85
CA VAL A 81 -7.71 5.03 -2.34
C VAL A 81 -7.30 5.04 -3.81
N ALA A 82 -7.79 5.97 -4.62
CA ALA A 82 -7.30 6.08 -6.01
C ALA A 82 -5.81 6.45 -6.01
N VAL A 83 -5.00 5.73 -6.78
CA VAL A 83 -3.54 5.91 -6.86
C VAL A 83 -3.08 5.95 -8.30
N LYS A 84 -2.01 6.72 -8.55
CA LYS A 84 -1.39 6.81 -9.88
C LYS A 84 -0.26 5.80 -10.02
N SER A 85 0.08 5.49 -11.26
CA SER A 85 1.21 4.64 -11.59
C SER A 85 2.49 5.15 -10.92
N GLY A 86 3.21 4.25 -10.27
CA GLY A 86 4.46 4.53 -9.57
C GLY A 86 4.31 4.94 -8.12
N GLU A 87 3.09 5.21 -7.63
CA GLU A 87 2.85 5.52 -6.22
C GLU A 87 2.81 4.24 -5.37
N ALA A 88 3.31 4.35 -4.14
CA ALA A 88 3.21 3.30 -3.15
C ALA A 88 1.98 3.54 -2.26
N PHE A 89 1.26 2.47 -1.94
CA PHE A 89 0.03 2.50 -1.16
C PHE A 89 -0.18 1.17 -0.42
N HIS A 90 -1.16 1.12 0.47
CA HIS A 90 -1.54 -0.12 1.16
C HIS A 90 -2.71 -0.78 0.44
N ALA A 91 -2.46 -1.92 -0.22
CA ALA A 91 -3.53 -2.73 -0.77
C ALA A 91 -4.20 -3.53 0.35
N LYS A 92 -5.54 -3.51 0.39
CA LYS A 92 -6.35 -4.25 1.34
C LYS A 92 -6.56 -5.66 0.83
N ARG A 93 -6.32 -6.70 1.63
CA ARG A 93 -6.69 -8.06 1.27
C ARG A 93 -8.21 -8.19 1.28
N SER A 94 -8.79 -8.51 0.14
CA SER A 94 -10.19 -8.90 0.04
C SER A 94 -10.36 -10.21 0.82
N ALA A 95 -11.38 -10.31 1.66
CA ALA A 95 -11.65 -11.56 2.36
C ALA A 95 -11.98 -12.64 1.31
N LEU A 96 -11.30 -13.80 1.40
CA LEU A 96 -11.67 -15.00 0.67
C LEU A 96 -13.05 -15.51 1.12
#